data_AF-A0A182YS87-F1
#
_entry.id   AF-A0A182YS87-F1
#
_cell.length_a   1.000
_cell.length_b   1.000
_cell.length_c   1.000
_cell.angle_alpha   90.00
_cell.angle_beta   90.00
_cell.angle_gamma   90.00
#
_symmetry.space_group_name_H-M   'P 1'
#
loop_
_entity.id
_entity.type
_entity.pdbx_description
1 polymer ?
#
loop_
_entity_poly.entity_id
_entity_poly.type
_entity_poly.pdbx_seq_one_letter_code
_entity_poly.pdbx_strand_id
1 'polypeptide(L)'
;MRSLGRFHALSLAMKEQEPDRFHEIAHQHVEETYYDARLKSWYNNFLQVQLGIARDAMAREYPGTELERKMEKFFDCDLYDHMVYLTHARNQNSVINHGDCWMPNFMFHDSTPAMRMIDFQLARYSSPALDISFFVYSCTSQELREAHYHDLLDAYYGGLAEMLRDLGSDPEVVFPYAELQKELKQYARFGCGMGIESIPFSLLDESDVPDLDKIKGEEAIPIETIWILRPIASQAGRLRLTDMFRHATDMGYLESEGIKLDECLRCLQSLARFHALSFALKLQEPHTFQALVNQLEETYYSARLVPWYRNFMQRLVTICKEALETGCTEDPEDYSTSFKRDVMTFLDGDIYGLMVELVATRTHYSVLTHGDCWLPNFLLHPTAVRLIDFQMVRCGSPVLDIVLFLYCCTDQALRSAHYDQLLGAYHQSFSEMLTDLGTDARETFPATALTEELERFGRFGCGIAVESIPLSLLDDADVPDLDSVEGTEGVPLEQIMPLRSIKTRYGRRRLLDVFRHARDCGYLKSN
;
A
#
# COMPACT_ATOMS: atom_id res chain seq x y z
N MET A 1 -3.70 -17.96 23.45
CA MET A 1 -4.49 -18.24 22.24
C MET A 1 -5.98 -18.48 22.51
N ARG A 2 -6.41 -19.59 23.14
CA ARG A 2 -7.86 -19.84 23.36
C ARG A 2 -8.59 -18.68 24.05
N SER A 3 -8.06 -18.17 25.16
CA SER A 3 -8.67 -17.03 25.86
C SER A 3 -8.68 -15.73 25.05
N LEU A 4 -7.68 -15.51 24.19
CA LEU A 4 -7.63 -14.36 23.28
C LEU A 4 -8.74 -14.47 22.22
N GLY A 5 -8.96 -15.66 21.66
CA GLY A 5 -10.09 -15.92 20.77
C GLY A 5 -11.44 -15.69 21.43
N ARG A 6 -11.60 -16.18 22.68
CA ARG A 6 -12.80 -15.91 23.50
C ARG A 6 -13.01 -14.41 23.75
N PHE A 7 -11.95 -13.64 23.95
CA PHE A 7 -12.03 -12.20 24.14
C PHE A 7 -12.47 -11.48 22.87
N HIS A 8 -11.87 -11.76 21.72
CA HIS A 8 -12.27 -11.17 20.43
C HIS A 8 -13.69 -11.54 20.01
N ALA A 9 -14.17 -12.74 20.35
CA ALA A 9 -15.55 -13.16 20.10
C ALA A 9 -16.60 -12.23 20.74
N LEU A 10 -16.28 -11.58 21.87
CA LEU A 10 -17.18 -10.61 22.51
C LEU A 10 -17.48 -9.43 21.58
N SER A 11 -16.46 -8.94 20.88
CA SER A 11 -16.62 -7.83 19.92
C SER A 11 -17.46 -8.25 18.73
N LEU A 12 -17.17 -9.43 18.17
CA LEU A 12 -17.88 -9.95 16.99
C LEU A 12 -19.36 -10.23 17.29
N ALA A 13 -19.67 -10.88 18.42
CA ALA A 13 -21.04 -11.13 18.84
C ALA A 13 -21.79 -9.81 19.09
N MET A 14 -21.18 -8.85 19.79
CA MET A 14 -21.82 -7.56 20.06
C MET A 14 -22.04 -6.76 18.76
N LYS A 15 -21.11 -6.82 17.82
CA LYS A 15 -21.23 -6.17 16.50
C LYS A 15 -22.35 -6.77 15.66
N GLU A 16 -22.58 -8.09 15.75
CA GLU A 16 -23.71 -8.75 15.09
C GLU A 16 -25.05 -8.44 15.77
N GLN A 17 -25.10 -8.49 17.10
CA GLN A 17 -26.35 -8.47 17.87
C GLN A 17 -26.81 -7.05 18.25
N GLU A 18 -25.88 -6.13 18.50
CA GLU A 18 -26.10 -4.75 18.94
C GLU A 18 -25.15 -3.77 18.21
N PRO A 19 -25.19 -3.67 16.86
CA PRO A 19 -24.21 -2.93 16.07
C PRO A 19 -24.06 -1.46 16.47
N ASP A 20 -25.18 -0.74 16.68
CA ASP A 20 -25.15 0.68 17.05
C ASP A 20 -24.42 0.91 18.38
N ARG A 21 -24.69 0.06 19.36
CA ARG A 21 -24.07 0.12 20.68
C ARG A 21 -22.60 -0.28 20.64
N PHE A 22 -22.26 -1.27 19.83
CA PHE A 22 -20.86 -1.64 19.60
C PHE A 22 -20.08 -0.47 18.99
N HIS A 23 -20.64 0.17 17.96
CA HIS A 23 -20.02 1.33 17.32
C HIS A 23 -19.89 2.52 18.27
N GLU A 24 -20.90 2.78 19.11
CA GLU A 24 -20.80 3.79 20.17
C GLU A 24 -19.59 3.53 21.08
N ILE A 25 -19.45 2.31 21.61
CA ILE A 25 -18.32 1.95 22.49
C ILE A 25 -16.99 2.04 21.76
N ALA A 26 -16.89 1.43 20.58
CA ALA A 26 -15.65 1.37 19.82
C ALA A 26 -15.15 2.76 19.38
N HIS A 27 -16.06 3.68 19.06
CA HIS A 27 -15.68 5.04 18.64
C HIS A 27 -15.49 6.02 19.80
N GLN A 28 -16.22 5.86 20.91
CA GLN A 28 -16.15 6.83 22.02
C GLN A 28 -15.21 6.42 23.15
N HIS A 29 -14.88 5.13 23.27
CA HIS A 29 -14.18 4.61 24.45
C HIS A 29 -12.94 3.78 24.14
N VAL A 30 -12.63 3.54 22.86
CA VAL A 30 -11.43 2.81 22.44
C VAL A 30 -10.58 3.73 21.57
N GLU A 31 -9.47 4.21 22.13
CA GLU A 31 -8.52 5.10 21.45
C GLU A 31 -7.20 4.37 21.19
N GLU A 32 -6.69 4.47 19.96
CA GLU A 32 -5.32 4.03 19.65
C GLU A 32 -4.33 5.04 20.24
N THR A 33 -3.60 4.62 21.27
CA THR A 33 -2.71 5.49 22.04
C THR A 33 -1.24 5.35 21.67
N TYR A 34 -0.88 4.44 20.76
CA TYR A 34 0.51 4.08 20.48
C TYR A 34 0.94 4.43 19.06
N TYR A 35 0.30 3.83 18.06
CA TYR A 35 0.58 4.12 16.65
C TYR A 35 -0.45 5.09 16.11
N ASP A 36 -0.26 6.36 16.45
CA ASP A 36 -1.04 7.50 15.97
C ASP A 36 -0.12 8.48 15.22
N ALA A 37 -0.61 9.08 14.14
CA ALA A 37 0.15 10.04 13.34
C ALA A 37 0.67 11.22 14.18
N ARG A 38 -0.09 11.65 15.21
CA ARG A 38 0.29 12.71 16.16
C ARG A 38 1.56 12.38 16.95
N LEU A 39 1.84 11.09 17.17
CA LEU A 39 2.98 10.61 17.95
C LEU A 39 4.21 10.31 17.09
N LYS A 40 4.09 10.36 15.75
CA LYS A 40 5.18 10.01 14.82
C LYS A 40 6.47 10.76 15.09
N SER A 41 6.39 12.08 15.25
CA SER A 41 7.58 12.93 15.47
C SER A 41 8.32 12.59 16.76
N TRP A 42 7.57 12.19 17.80
CA TRP A 42 8.11 11.75 19.08
C TRP A 42 8.71 10.35 19.02
N TYR A 43 8.07 9.43 18.28
CA TYR A 43 8.48 8.03 18.22
C TYR A 43 9.58 7.74 17.18
N ASN A 44 9.69 8.54 16.11
CA ASN A 44 10.52 8.19 14.95
C ASN A 44 12.01 7.97 15.29
N ASN A 45 12.59 8.80 16.16
CA ASN A 45 13.99 8.61 16.59
C ASN A 45 14.18 7.25 17.26
N PHE A 46 13.26 6.87 18.14
CA PHE A 46 13.28 5.59 18.83
C PHE A 46 13.13 4.42 17.85
N LEU A 47 12.21 4.55 16.89
CA LEU A 47 12.06 3.58 15.80
C LEU A 47 13.36 3.41 15.01
N GLN A 48 14.08 4.49 14.68
CA GLN A 48 15.35 4.39 13.96
C GLN A 48 16.42 3.63 14.75
N VAL A 49 16.46 3.79 16.07
CA VAL A 49 17.36 3.00 16.94
C VAL A 49 17.00 1.51 16.86
N GLN A 50 15.71 1.17 17.01
CA GLN A 50 15.23 -0.22 16.95
C GLN A 50 15.50 -0.84 15.57
N LEU A 51 15.26 -0.10 14.49
CA LEU A 51 15.57 -0.52 13.12
C LEU A 51 17.07 -0.73 12.90
N GLY A 52 17.93 0.10 13.51
CA GLY A 52 19.37 -0.11 13.51
C GLY A 52 19.78 -1.44 14.15
N ILE A 53 19.14 -1.80 15.26
CA ILE A 53 19.35 -3.08 15.95
C ILE A 53 18.86 -4.24 15.08
N ALA A 54 17.68 -4.13 14.47
CA ALA A 54 17.12 -5.14 13.58
C ALA A 54 18.01 -5.35 12.34
N ARG A 55 18.52 -4.27 11.73
CA ARG A 55 19.48 -4.33 10.62
C ARG A 55 20.79 -5.01 11.01
N ASP A 56 21.40 -4.65 12.14
CA ASP A 56 22.62 -5.31 12.64
C ASP A 56 22.38 -6.81 12.89
N ALA A 57 21.23 -7.17 13.46
CA ALA A 57 20.88 -8.56 13.69
C ALA A 57 20.72 -9.36 12.37
N MET A 58 20.01 -8.79 11.40
CA MET A 58 19.82 -9.39 10.07
C MET A 58 21.16 -9.56 9.33
N ALA A 59 22.02 -8.54 9.34
CA ALA A 59 23.32 -8.59 8.67
C ALA A 59 24.28 -9.63 9.28
N ARG A 60 24.15 -9.92 10.58
CA ARG A 60 25.00 -10.92 11.26
C ARG A 60 24.51 -12.35 11.06
N GLU A 61 23.20 -12.58 11.12
CA GLU A 61 22.65 -13.94 11.07
C GLU A 61 22.29 -14.39 9.65
N TYR A 62 21.96 -13.46 8.74
CA TYR A 62 21.49 -13.76 7.39
C TYR A 62 22.22 -12.96 6.27
N PRO A 63 23.55 -12.78 6.32
CA PRO A 63 24.27 -11.93 5.36
C PRO A 63 24.15 -12.42 3.91
N GLY A 64 23.82 -11.52 3.00
CA GLY A 64 23.70 -11.76 1.57
C GLY A 64 22.52 -12.63 1.16
N THR A 65 21.60 -12.93 2.08
CA THR A 65 20.45 -13.80 1.79
C THR A 65 19.28 -13.02 1.19
N GLU A 66 18.34 -13.73 0.56
CA GLU A 66 17.09 -13.11 0.10
C GLU A 66 16.26 -12.54 1.25
N LEU A 67 16.31 -13.17 2.43
CA LEU A 67 15.60 -12.71 3.61
C LEU A 67 16.14 -11.34 4.08
N GLU A 68 17.46 -11.14 4.10
CA GLU A 68 18.07 -9.83 4.41
C GLU A 68 17.60 -8.76 3.41
N ARG A 69 17.61 -9.05 2.11
CA ARG A 69 17.14 -8.12 1.07
C ARG A 69 15.66 -7.77 1.21
N LYS A 70 14.81 -8.74 1.55
CA LYS A 70 13.39 -8.52 1.81
C LYS A 70 13.19 -7.65 3.05
N MET A 71 13.97 -7.87 4.11
CA MET A 71 13.81 -7.12 5.35
C MET A 71 14.27 -5.69 5.23
N GLU A 72 15.27 -5.39 4.39
CA GLU A 72 15.62 -3.99 4.13
C GLU A 72 14.44 -3.19 3.55
N LYS A 73 13.57 -3.83 2.74
CA LYS A 73 12.32 -3.19 2.28
C LYS A 73 11.31 -3.01 3.41
N PHE A 74 11.26 -3.95 4.36
CA PHE A 74 10.36 -3.84 5.52
C PHE A 74 10.82 -2.76 6.50
N PHE A 75 12.13 -2.54 6.63
CA PHE A 75 12.76 -1.55 7.51
C PHE A 75 12.82 -0.13 6.92
N ASP A 76 12.25 0.09 5.74
CA ASP A 76 12.27 1.39 5.07
C ASP A 76 11.50 2.46 5.87
N CYS A 77 11.72 3.74 5.54
CA CYS A 77 11.36 4.92 6.34
C CYS A 77 9.87 5.10 6.68
N ASP A 78 8.97 4.31 6.07
CA ASP A 78 7.52 4.41 6.23
C ASP A 78 6.95 3.35 7.20
N LEU A 79 7.80 2.61 7.93
CA LEU A 79 7.32 1.56 8.83
C LEU A 79 6.35 2.10 9.88
N TYR A 80 6.61 3.28 10.48
CA TYR A 80 5.68 3.86 11.45
C TYR A 80 4.31 4.12 10.84
N ASP A 81 4.26 4.71 9.64
CA ASP A 81 2.99 5.01 8.95
C ASP A 81 2.25 3.74 8.55
N HIS A 82 2.98 2.70 8.15
CA HIS A 82 2.38 1.38 7.95
C HIS A 82 1.77 0.83 9.25
N MET A 83 2.42 1.02 10.40
CA MET A 83 1.85 0.61 11.69
C MET A 83 0.59 1.42 12.01
N VAL A 84 0.60 2.75 11.81
CA VAL A 84 -0.59 3.61 11.94
C VAL A 84 -1.72 3.13 11.03
N TYR A 85 -1.43 2.84 9.76
CA TYR A 85 -2.42 2.31 8.83
C TYR A 85 -3.02 1.00 9.32
N LEU A 86 -2.19 0.04 9.76
CA LEU A 86 -2.65 -1.26 10.24
C LEU A 86 -3.50 -1.13 11.53
N THR A 87 -3.18 -0.17 12.39
CA THR A 87 -3.94 0.07 13.62
C THR A 87 -5.20 0.87 13.40
N HIS A 88 -5.36 1.55 12.27
CA HIS A 88 -6.53 2.36 11.90
C HIS A 88 -7.44 1.71 10.84
N ALA A 89 -6.94 0.72 10.10
CA ALA A 89 -7.74 -0.01 9.12
C ALA A 89 -8.89 -0.76 9.80
N ARG A 90 -10.11 -0.58 9.29
CA ARG A 90 -11.33 -1.22 9.79
C ARG A 90 -12.02 -1.98 8.68
N ASN A 91 -12.56 -3.13 9.03
CA ASN A 91 -13.43 -3.92 8.15
C ASN A 91 -14.51 -4.63 8.99
N GLN A 92 -15.28 -5.51 8.35
CA GLN A 92 -16.35 -6.25 9.03
C GLN A 92 -15.82 -7.20 10.13
N ASN A 93 -14.57 -7.65 10.02
CA ASN A 93 -13.91 -8.59 10.93
C ASN A 93 -13.18 -7.91 12.11
N SER A 94 -13.09 -6.58 12.13
CA SER A 94 -12.40 -5.86 13.20
C SER A 94 -13.04 -6.09 14.57
N VAL A 95 -12.22 -6.13 15.62
CA VAL A 95 -12.55 -6.42 17.02
C VAL A 95 -11.85 -5.43 17.95
N ILE A 96 -12.31 -5.32 19.19
CA ILE A 96 -11.53 -4.66 20.24
C ILE A 96 -10.37 -5.61 20.61
N ASN A 97 -9.18 -5.23 20.18
CA ASN A 97 -7.92 -5.86 20.52
C ASN A 97 -7.53 -5.51 21.96
N HIS A 98 -6.79 -6.42 22.59
CA HIS A 98 -6.09 -6.14 23.84
C HIS A 98 -4.94 -5.15 23.59
N GLY A 99 -4.28 -5.26 22.43
CA GLY A 99 -3.26 -4.32 21.96
C GLY A 99 -1.87 -4.49 22.55
N ASP A 100 -1.78 -4.99 23.79
CA ASP A 100 -0.51 -5.34 24.44
C ASP A 100 -0.38 -6.84 24.79
N CYS A 101 -0.56 -7.71 23.80
CA CYS A 101 -0.56 -9.18 23.97
C CYS A 101 0.83 -9.84 24.12
N TRP A 102 1.65 -9.37 25.06
CA TRP A 102 2.92 -10.02 25.41
C TRP A 102 2.86 -10.73 26.79
N MET A 103 3.81 -11.63 27.04
CA MET A 103 3.74 -12.62 28.13
C MET A 103 3.46 -12.04 29.54
N PRO A 104 4.07 -10.90 29.96
CA PRO A 104 3.80 -10.30 31.27
C PRO A 104 2.34 -9.94 31.53
N ASN A 105 1.55 -9.68 30.48
CA ASN A 105 0.15 -9.28 30.60
C ASN A 105 -0.83 -10.47 30.72
N PHE A 106 -0.30 -11.69 30.78
CA PHE A 106 -1.08 -12.90 31.02
C PHE A 106 -0.70 -13.50 32.38
N MET A 107 -1.60 -13.39 33.35
CA MET A 107 -1.43 -14.01 34.66
C MET A 107 -1.96 -15.44 34.65
N PHE A 108 -1.09 -16.41 34.93
CA PHE A 108 -1.44 -17.82 34.99
C PHE A 108 -1.68 -18.27 36.43
N HIS A 109 -2.66 -19.13 36.64
CA HIS A 109 -2.90 -19.74 37.94
C HIS A 109 -1.98 -20.95 38.13
N ASP A 110 -1.21 -21.01 39.22
CA ASP A 110 -0.19 -22.06 39.44
C ASP A 110 -0.75 -23.50 39.37
N SER A 111 -1.98 -23.69 39.85
CA SER A 111 -2.59 -25.02 40.02
C SER A 111 -3.68 -25.38 38.99
N THR A 112 -4.06 -24.46 38.10
CA THR A 112 -5.17 -24.69 37.16
C THR A 112 -4.82 -24.06 35.81
N PRO A 113 -5.41 -24.50 34.68
CA PRO A 113 -5.19 -23.85 33.39
C PRO A 113 -5.86 -22.47 33.28
N ALA A 114 -6.33 -21.88 34.40
CA ALA A 114 -6.94 -20.56 34.41
C ALA A 114 -5.89 -19.48 34.14
N MET A 115 -6.30 -18.48 33.36
CA MET A 115 -5.48 -17.32 33.04
C MET A 115 -6.34 -16.06 33.04
N ARG A 116 -5.75 -14.91 33.39
CA ARG A 116 -6.36 -13.58 33.26
C ARG A 116 -5.46 -12.66 32.45
N MET A 117 -6.08 -11.91 31.55
CA MET A 117 -5.47 -10.79 30.83
C MET A 117 -5.53 -9.55 31.72
N ILE A 118 -4.45 -8.77 31.74
CA ILE A 118 -4.34 -7.50 32.44
C ILE A 118 -3.71 -6.47 31.49
N ASP A 119 -3.80 -5.20 31.86
CA ASP A 119 -3.14 -4.08 31.16
C ASP A 119 -3.61 -3.90 29.70
N PHE A 120 -4.77 -3.27 29.56
CA PHE A 120 -5.41 -2.94 28.28
C PHE A 120 -5.03 -1.52 27.80
N GLN A 121 -3.88 -0.97 28.22
CA GLN A 121 -3.49 0.41 27.92
C GLN A 121 -3.34 0.70 26.41
N LEU A 122 -3.07 -0.36 25.64
CA LEU A 122 -2.88 -0.32 24.19
C LEU A 122 -4.10 -0.82 23.41
N ALA A 123 -5.25 -1.02 24.08
CA ALA A 123 -6.45 -1.54 23.45
C ALA A 123 -6.88 -0.65 22.29
N ARG A 124 -7.31 -1.29 21.20
CA ARG A 124 -7.63 -0.63 19.92
C ARG A 124 -8.70 -1.41 19.20
N TYR A 125 -9.45 -0.78 18.31
CA TYR A 125 -10.48 -1.46 17.54
C TYR A 125 -9.97 -1.87 16.16
N SER A 126 -9.21 -2.96 15.96
CA SER A 126 -8.62 -3.29 14.64
C SER A 126 -8.79 -4.77 14.27
N SER A 127 -8.08 -5.25 13.26
CA SER A 127 -8.06 -6.67 12.87
C SER A 127 -7.62 -7.56 14.05
N PRO A 128 -8.26 -8.72 14.28
CA PRO A 128 -7.81 -9.68 15.29
C PRO A 128 -6.39 -10.19 15.04
N ALA A 129 -5.90 -10.11 13.80
CA ALA A 129 -4.56 -10.53 13.42
C ALA A 129 -3.45 -9.71 14.08
N LEU A 130 -3.71 -8.48 14.53
CA LEU A 130 -2.71 -7.66 15.24
C LEU A 130 -2.28 -8.34 16.54
N ASP A 131 -3.22 -8.63 17.44
CA ASP A 131 -2.92 -9.33 18.71
C ASP A 131 -2.39 -10.74 18.50
N ILE A 132 -2.92 -11.48 17.51
CA ILE A 132 -2.46 -12.85 17.21
C ILE A 132 -0.99 -12.83 16.78
N SER A 133 -0.65 -11.98 15.80
CA SER A 133 0.71 -11.90 15.27
C SER A 133 1.68 -11.36 16.30
N PHE A 134 1.29 -10.34 17.08
CA PHE A 134 2.11 -9.81 18.16
C PHE A 134 2.37 -10.88 19.24
N PHE A 135 1.32 -11.56 19.74
CA PHE A 135 1.48 -12.64 20.71
C PHE A 135 2.40 -13.76 20.19
N VAL A 136 2.16 -14.20 18.96
CA VAL A 136 2.95 -15.28 18.36
C VAL A 136 4.42 -14.89 18.32
N TYR A 137 4.77 -13.71 17.83
CA TYR A 137 6.18 -13.36 17.67
C TYR A 137 6.87 -12.99 18.98
N SER A 138 6.17 -12.32 19.90
CA SER A 138 6.77 -11.92 21.18
C SER A 138 6.85 -13.08 22.16
N CYS A 139 5.89 -14.01 22.17
CA CYS A 139 5.79 -15.02 23.24
C CYS A 139 6.29 -16.42 22.86
N THR A 140 6.51 -16.74 21.58
CA THR A 140 6.85 -18.13 21.15
C THR A 140 8.26 -18.25 20.61
N SER A 141 8.92 -19.41 20.78
CA SER A 141 10.21 -19.71 20.12
C SER A 141 10.01 -20.05 18.64
N GLN A 142 11.09 -20.01 17.87
CA GLN A 142 11.04 -20.43 16.47
C GLN A 142 10.61 -21.89 16.36
N GLU A 143 11.19 -22.76 17.17
CA GLU A 143 10.90 -24.20 17.16
C GLU A 143 9.43 -24.47 17.49
N LEU A 144 8.84 -23.69 18.41
CA LEU A 144 7.41 -23.79 18.71
C LEU A 144 6.56 -23.38 17.51
N ARG A 145 6.92 -22.30 16.81
CA ARG A 145 6.17 -21.88 15.61
C ARG A 145 6.26 -22.94 14.52
N GLU A 146 7.45 -23.46 14.25
CA GLU A 146 7.64 -24.50 13.23
C GLU A 146 6.84 -25.78 13.51
N ALA A 147 6.76 -26.18 14.79
CA ALA A 147 6.04 -27.40 15.17
C ALA A 147 4.53 -27.19 15.38
N HIS A 148 4.10 -26.02 15.86
CA HIS A 148 2.78 -25.83 16.48
C HIS A 148 2.06 -24.54 16.05
N TYR A 149 2.51 -23.83 15.01
CA TYR A 149 1.85 -22.59 14.59
C TYR A 149 0.36 -22.79 14.26
N HIS A 150 0.01 -23.85 13.54
CA HIS A 150 -1.38 -24.16 13.24
C HIS A 150 -2.17 -24.56 14.49
N ASP A 151 -1.57 -25.30 15.44
CA ASP A 151 -2.22 -25.63 16.72
C ASP A 151 -2.56 -24.37 17.52
N LEU A 152 -1.72 -23.32 17.46
CA LEU A 152 -1.98 -22.03 18.10
C LEU A 152 -3.18 -21.31 17.45
N LEU A 153 -3.28 -21.34 16.12
CA LEU A 153 -4.39 -20.76 15.38
C LEU A 153 -5.69 -21.52 15.62
N ASP A 154 -5.65 -22.85 15.62
CA ASP A 154 -6.79 -23.72 15.94
C ASP A 154 -7.26 -23.50 17.38
N ALA A 155 -6.33 -23.33 18.33
CA ALA A 155 -6.68 -23.00 19.71
C ALA A 155 -7.35 -21.63 19.82
N TYR A 156 -6.85 -20.62 19.10
CA TYR A 156 -7.47 -19.29 19.04
C TYR A 156 -8.87 -19.37 18.43
N TYR A 157 -9.00 -19.93 17.23
CA TYR A 157 -10.28 -19.98 16.52
C TYR A 157 -11.29 -20.86 17.24
N GLY A 158 -10.85 -22.00 17.80
CA GLY A 158 -11.69 -22.86 18.62
C GLY A 158 -12.27 -22.12 19.84
N GLY A 159 -11.46 -21.29 20.52
CA GLY A 159 -11.93 -20.45 21.61
C GLY A 159 -12.91 -19.37 21.17
N LEU A 160 -12.63 -18.74 20.02
CA LEU A 160 -13.50 -17.74 19.41
C LEU A 160 -14.86 -18.34 19.04
N ALA A 161 -14.86 -19.46 18.34
CA ALA A 161 -16.07 -20.16 17.90
C ALA A 161 -16.89 -20.72 19.06
N GLU A 162 -16.23 -21.22 20.11
CA GLU A 162 -16.88 -21.64 21.36
C GLU A 162 -17.61 -20.45 22.01
N MET A 163 -16.93 -19.31 22.18
CA MET A 163 -17.56 -18.14 22.79
C MET A 163 -18.67 -17.53 21.92
N LEU A 164 -18.51 -17.46 20.58
CA LEU A 164 -19.59 -17.00 19.71
C LEU A 164 -20.85 -17.84 19.87
N ARG A 165 -20.72 -19.17 19.93
CA ARG A 165 -21.85 -20.07 20.19
C ARG A 165 -22.45 -19.86 21.59
N ASP A 166 -21.61 -19.68 22.61
CA ASP A 166 -22.06 -19.38 23.98
C ASP A 166 -22.90 -18.09 24.03
N LEU A 167 -22.58 -17.11 23.17
CA LEU A 167 -23.29 -15.82 23.06
C LEU A 167 -24.47 -15.86 22.08
N GLY A 168 -24.75 -16.99 21.43
CA GLY A 168 -25.89 -17.14 20.51
C GLY A 168 -25.61 -16.77 19.05
N SER A 169 -24.33 -16.59 18.68
CA SER A 169 -23.88 -16.27 17.31
C SER A 169 -23.33 -17.51 16.58
N ASP A 170 -23.44 -17.54 15.25
CA ASP A 170 -22.86 -18.60 14.42
C ASP A 170 -21.46 -18.22 13.91
N PRO A 171 -20.37 -18.89 14.36
CA PRO A 171 -19.02 -18.57 13.89
C PRO A 171 -18.82 -18.75 12.38
N GLU A 172 -19.55 -19.66 11.73
CA GLU A 172 -19.45 -19.87 10.28
C GLU A 172 -20.16 -18.78 9.47
N VAL A 173 -20.92 -17.90 10.12
CA VAL A 173 -21.54 -16.73 9.51
C VAL A 173 -20.78 -15.46 9.89
N VAL A 174 -20.47 -15.29 11.17
CA VAL A 174 -19.88 -14.06 11.71
C VAL A 174 -18.41 -13.92 11.35
N PHE A 175 -17.61 -14.99 11.52
CA PHE A 175 -16.19 -14.95 11.24
C PHE A 175 -15.65 -16.36 10.93
N PRO A 176 -15.84 -16.86 9.70
CA PRO A 176 -15.33 -18.16 9.26
C PRO A 176 -13.80 -18.25 9.38
N TYR A 177 -13.25 -19.46 9.54
CA TYR A 177 -11.79 -19.65 9.62
C TYR A 177 -11.05 -19.10 8.39
N ALA A 178 -11.68 -19.17 7.20
CA ALA A 178 -11.12 -18.60 5.98
C ALA A 178 -10.94 -17.07 6.06
N GLU A 179 -11.83 -16.37 6.77
CA GLU A 179 -11.68 -14.92 7.01
C GLU A 179 -10.51 -14.65 7.96
N LEU A 180 -10.33 -15.46 9.00
CA LEU A 180 -9.13 -15.37 9.86
C LEU A 180 -7.84 -15.52 9.05
N GLN A 181 -7.80 -16.45 8.09
CA GLN A 181 -6.62 -16.62 7.22
C GLN A 181 -6.35 -15.39 6.36
N LYS A 182 -7.39 -14.73 5.83
CA LYS A 182 -7.27 -13.46 5.08
C LYS A 182 -6.78 -12.33 5.97
N GLU A 183 -7.36 -12.18 7.16
CA GLU A 183 -6.94 -11.19 8.15
C GLU A 183 -5.45 -11.37 8.52
N LEU A 184 -5.00 -12.60 8.75
CA LEU A 184 -3.59 -12.89 9.01
C LEU A 184 -2.72 -12.52 7.80
N LYS A 185 -3.12 -12.84 6.58
CA LYS A 185 -2.38 -12.47 5.37
C LYS A 185 -2.20 -10.97 5.22
N GLN A 186 -3.23 -10.20 5.51
CA GLN A 186 -3.23 -8.75 5.32
C GLN A 186 -2.54 -8.00 6.47
N TYR A 187 -2.76 -8.44 7.71
CA TYR A 187 -2.42 -7.63 8.89
C TYR A 187 -1.33 -8.24 9.79
N ALA A 188 -0.94 -9.52 9.65
CA ALA A 188 0.02 -10.16 10.56
C ALA A 188 1.44 -9.58 10.48
N ARG A 189 1.76 -8.78 9.45
CA ARG A 189 2.99 -7.99 9.40
C ARG A 189 3.13 -7.01 10.56
N PHE A 190 2.00 -6.62 11.17
CA PHE A 190 1.98 -5.80 12.38
C PHE A 190 2.80 -6.44 13.50
N GLY A 191 2.66 -7.75 13.72
CA GLY A 191 3.43 -8.45 14.73
C GLY A 191 4.94 -8.37 14.52
N CYS A 192 5.40 -8.24 13.26
CA CYS A 192 6.81 -7.98 12.97
C CYS A 192 7.25 -6.56 13.34
N GLY A 193 6.39 -5.56 13.11
CA GLY A 193 6.63 -4.19 13.56
C GLY A 193 6.72 -4.11 15.09
N MET A 194 5.76 -4.68 15.81
CA MET A 194 5.82 -4.76 17.28
C MET A 194 6.97 -5.62 17.80
N GLY A 195 7.38 -6.64 17.04
CA GLY A 195 8.52 -7.50 17.39
C GLY A 195 9.87 -6.80 17.33
N ILE A 196 10.03 -5.82 16.42
CA ILE A 196 11.24 -4.97 16.34
C ILE A 196 11.49 -4.25 17.67
N GLU A 197 10.43 -3.89 18.38
CA GLU A 197 10.52 -3.28 19.69
C GLU A 197 10.52 -4.32 20.81
N SER A 198 9.46 -5.11 20.93
CA SER A 198 9.22 -5.97 22.10
C SER A 198 10.31 -7.03 22.32
N ILE A 199 10.96 -7.53 21.26
CA ILE A 199 12.01 -8.54 21.41
C ILE A 199 13.26 -7.93 22.05
N PRO A 200 13.86 -6.83 21.54
CA PRO A 200 14.93 -6.13 22.25
C PRO A 200 14.59 -5.80 23.71
N PHE A 201 13.38 -5.32 23.98
CA PHE A 201 12.93 -5.05 25.35
C PHE A 201 12.93 -6.30 26.24
N SER A 202 12.46 -7.43 25.72
CA SER A 202 12.45 -8.71 26.46
C SER A 202 13.85 -9.26 26.76
N LEU A 203 14.88 -8.74 26.10
CA LEU A 203 16.29 -9.12 26.24
C LEU A 203 17.08 -8.12 27.10
N LEU A 204 16.45 -7.05 27.60
CA LEU A 204 17.11 -6.08 28.47
C LEU A 204 17.49 -6.71 29.81
N ASP A 205 18.69 -6.40 30.29
CA ASP A 205 19.08 -6.68 31.66
C ASP A 205 18.32 -5.73 32.61
N GLU A 206 18.01 -6.19 33.83
CA GLU A 206 17.28 -5.39 34.83
C GLU A 206 17.96 -4.04 35.11
N SER A 207 19.29 -3.97 34.98
CA SER A 207 20.06 -2.73 35.17
C SER A 207 19.86 -1.68 34.07
N ASP A 208 19.38 -2.10 32.89
CA ASP A 208 19.12 -1.22 31.75
C ASP A 208 17.66 -0.77 31.67
N VAL A 209 16.78 -1.30 32.55
CA VAL A 209 15.39 -0.86 32.65
C VAL A 209 15.33 0.50 33.38
N PRO A 210 14.84 1.56 32.73
CA PRO A 210 14.74 2.88 33.33
C PRO A 210 13.68 2.91 34.42
N ASP A 211 14.00 3.62 35.50
CA ASP A 211 13.06 3.89 36.59
C ASP A 211 12.13 5.05 36.18
N LEU A 212 10.95 4.68 35.68
CA LEU A 212 9.97 5.64 35.15
C LEU A 212 9.44 6.60 36.23
N ASP A 213 9.51 6.24 37.52
CA ASP A 213 9.11 7.12 38.63
C ASP A 213 10.04 8.35 38.78
N LYS A 214 11.19 8.34 38.10
CA LYS A 214 12.13 9.47 38.05
C LYS A 214 11.76 10.52 37.01
N ILE A 215 10.85 10.20 36.08
CA ILE A 215 10.34 11.15 35.09
C ILE A 215 9.39 12.13 35.81
N LYS A 216 9.73 13.41 35.81
CA LYS A 216 8.94 14.48 36.45
C LYS A 216 8.65 15.60 35.47
N GLY A 217 7.43 16.13 35.52
CA GLY A 217 6.97 17.22 34.66
C GLY A 217 5.93 16.77 33.64
N GLU A 218 5.35 17.73 32.93
CA GLU A 218 4.33 17.51 31.89
C GLU A 218 4.92 17.61 30.46
N GLU A 219 6.24 17.85 30.34
CA GLU A 219 6.92 17.96 29.05
C GLU A 219 7.23 16.58 28.47
N ALA A 220 7.02 16.43 27.15
CA ALA A 220 7.36 15.20 26.44
C ALA A 220 8.88 14.98 26.41
N ILE A 221 9.32 13.81 26.88
CA ILE A 221 10.73 13.41 26.88
C ILE A 221 10.97 12.46 25.69
N PRO A 222 12.06 12.62 24.92
CA PRO A 222 12.39 11.68 23.84
C PRO A 222 12.63 10.26 24.38
N ILE A 223 11.88 9.28 23.87
CA ILE A 223 11.85 7.89 24.38
C ILE A 223 13.24 7.26 24.34
N GLU A 224 14.00 7.52 23.27
CA GLU A 224 15.33 6.99 23.02
C GLU A 224 16.38 7.44 24.05
N THR A 225 16.08 8.48 24.82
CA THR A 225 16.93 8.95 25.92
C THR A 225 16.62 8.24 27.24
N ILE A 226 15.43 7.64 27.36
CA ILE A 226 14.96 6.90 28.52
C ILE A 226 15.29 5.41 28.34
N TRP A 227 14.88 4.85 27.20
CA TRP A 227 15.08 3.45 26.85
C TRP A 227 16.33 3.28 25.99
N ILE A 228 17.46 3.03 26.65
CA ILE A 228 18.76 2.89 25.99
C ILE A 228 18.89 1.47 25.43
N LEU A 229 18.44 1.28 24.19
CA LEU A 229 18.60 0.02 23.47
C LEU A 229 19.99 -0.07 22.81
N ARG A 230 20.60 -1.25 22.86
CA ARG A 230 21.91 -1.55 22.26
C ARG A 230 21.80 -2.72 21.27
N PRO A 231 22.73 -2.84 20.30
CA PRO A 231 22.78 -4.01 19.42
C PRO A 231 22.85 -5.32 20.22
N ILE A 232 22.10 -6.33 19.78
CA ILE A 232 21.96 -7.59 20.51
C ILE A 232 23.26 -8.40 20.42
N ALA A 233 23.95 -8.53 21.55
CA ALA A 233 25.26 -9.17 21.62
C ALA A 233 25.21 -10.70 21.43
N SER A 234 24.19 -11.35 21.99
CA SER A 234 24.07 -12.81 21.94
C SER A 234 23.52 -13.28 20.59
N GLN A 235 24.07 -14.38 20.07
CA GLN A 235 23.54 -14.98 18.83
C GLN A 235 22.09 -15.44 19.02
N ALA A 236 21.77 -16.06 20.17
CA ALA A 236 20.41 -16.50 20.48
C ALA A 236 19.40 -15.33 20.47
N GLY A 237 19.78 -14.16 20.99
CA GLY A 237 18.93 -12.97 20.95
C GLY A 237 18.78 -12.38 19.55
N ARG A 238 19.83 -12.39 18.72
CA ARG A 238 19.73 -11.96 17.32
C ARG A 238 18.83 -12.90 16.53
N LEU A 239 19.02 -14.22 16.66
CA LEU A 239 18.15 -15.23 16.06
C LEU A 239 16.71 -15.07 16.53
N ARG A 240 16.48 -14.85 17.83
CA ARG A 240 15.13 -14.55 18.37
C ARG A 240 14.42 -13.44 17.59
N LEU A 241 15.12 -12.34 17.31
CA LEU A 241 14.58 -11.21 16.53
C LEU A 241 14.41 -11.56 15.05
N THR A 242 15.42 -12.16 14.42
CA THR A 242 15.44 -12.37 12.97
C THR A 242 14.56 -13.54 12.50
N ASP A 243 14.37 -14.54 13.35
CA ASP A 243 13.55 -15.73 13.10
C ASP A 243 12.05 -15.43 13.02
N MET A 244 11.61 -14.32 13.61
CA MET A 244 10.27 -13.79 13.38
C MET A 244 10.08 -13.42 11.92
N PHE A 245 11.02 -12.71 11.32
CA PHE A 245 10.95 -12.30 9.91
C PHE A 245 11.01 -13.49 8.97
N ARG A 246 11.82 -14.51 9.29
CA ARG A 246 11.84 -15.77 8.55
C ARG A 246 10.46 -16.41 8.52
N HIS A 247 9.88 -16.66 9.70
CA HIS A 247 8.56 -17.25 9.82
C HIS A 247 7.47 -16.43 9.11
N ALA A 248 7.48 -15.10 9.28
CA ALA A 248 6.53 -14.21 8.63
C ALA A 248 6.67 -14.21 7.11
N THR A 249 7.89 -14.39 6.59
CA THR A 249 8.15 -14.58 5.15
C THR A 249 7.63 -15.92 4.67
N ASP A 250 7.91 -17.01 5.39
CA ASP A 250 7.45 -18.36 5.03
C ASP A 250 5.92 -18.47 5.03
N MET A 251 5.27 -17.75 5.96
CA MET A 251 3.81 -17.63 6.03
C MET A 251 3.25 -16.63 5.01
N GLY A 252 4.07 -15.91 4.26
CA GLY A 252 3.67 -14.89 3.28
C GLY A 252 2.90 -13.72 3.91
N TYR A 253 3.29 -13.29 5.11
CA TYR A 253 2.73 -12.13 5.81
C TYR A 253 3.46 -10.82 5.50
N LEU A 254 4.72 -10.91 5.07
CA LEU A 254 5.54 -9.75 4.71
C LEU A 254 5.53 -9.43 3.21
N GLU A 255 4.74 -10.19 2.45
CA GLU A 255 4.45 -9.84 1.07
C GLU A 255 3.49 -8.66 1.12
N SER A 256 3.94 -7.48 0.69
CA SER A 256 3.00 -6.45 0.26
C SER A 256 2.25 -7.08 -0.90
N GLU A 257 1.01 -7.52 -0.70
CA GLU A 257 0.16 -7.90 -1.82
C GLU A 257 -0.09 -6.60 -2.59
N GLY A 258 0.87 -6.22 -3.45
CA GLY A 258 0.57 -5.42 -4.62
C GLY A 258 -0.57 -6.12 -5.33
N ILE A 259 -1.41 -5.32 -6.00
CA ILE A 259 -2.58 -5.81 -6.72
C ILE A 259 -2.28 -7.14 -7.45
N LYS A 260 -3.08 -8.17 -7.15
CA LYS A 260 -2.89 -9.48 -7.75
C LYS A 260 -3.24 -9.41 -9.23
N LEU A 261 -2.70 -10.35 -10.01
CA LEU A 261 -3.02 -10.45 -11.44
C LEU A 261 -4.52 -10.52 -11.69
N ASP A 262 -5.28 -11.29 -10.91
CA ASP A 262 -6.75 -11.38 -11.05
C ASP A 262 -7.44 -10.02 -10.87
N GLU A 263 -7.02 -9.25 -9.87
CA GLU A 263 -7.56 -7.92 -9.59
C GLU A 263 -7.20 -6.94 -10.72
N CYS A 264 -5.96 -6.96 -11.22
CA CYS A 264 -5.54 -6.19 -12.40
C CYS A 264 -6.39 -6.50 -13.63
N LEU A 265 -6.61 -7.78 -13.92
CA LEU A 265 -7.39 -8.22 -15.07
C LEU A 265 -8.83 -7.71 -14.95
N ARG A 266 -9.44 -7.81 -13.78
CA ARG A 266 -10.80 -7.37 -13.53
C ARG A 266 -10.95 -5.84 -13.61
N CYS A 267 -9.97 -5.08 -13.12
CA CYS A 267 -9.92 -3.63 -13.28
C CYS A 267 -9.85 -3.23 -14.77
N LEU A 268 -8.91 -3.80 -15.53
CA LEU A 268 -8.76 -3.53 -16.96
C LEU A 268 -9.98 -3.97 -17.78
N GLN A 269 -10.60 -5.09 -17.44
CA GLN A 269 -11.84 -5.53 -18.06
C GLN A 269 -12.98 -4.54 -17.83
N SER A 270 -13.11 -4.00 -16.61
CA SER A 270 -14.12 -2.98 -16.28
C SER A 270 -13.87 -1.68 -17.04
N LEU A 271 -12.61 -1.24 -17.09
CA LEU A 271 -12.18 -0.05 -17.82
C LEU A 271 -12.42 -0.20 -19.33
N ALA A 272 -12.12 -1.37 -19.89
CA ALA A 272 -12.40 -1.70 -21.28
C ALA A 272 -13.89 -1.60 -21.63
N ARG A 273 -14.77 -2.09 -20.75
CA ARG A 273 -16.23 -1.99 -20.95
C ARG A 273 -16.71 -0.54 -20.90
N PHE A 274 -16.16 0.28 -20.02
CA PHE A 274 -16.44 1.71 -19.96
C PHE A 274 -16.01 2.43 -21.25
N HIS A 275 -14.80 2.18 -21.74
CA HIS A 275 -14.33 2.76 -22.99
C HIS A 275 -15.16 2.29 -24.20
N ALA A 276 -15.48 1.00 -24.28
CA ALA A 276 -16.28 0.42 -25.36
C ALA A 276 -17.69 1.03 -25.44
N LEU A 277 -18.33 1.33 -24.29
CA LEU A 277 -19.61 2.05 -24.25
C LEU A 277 -19.53 3.40 -24.96
N SER A 278 -18.52 4.20 -24.62
CA SER A 278 -18.34 5.52 -25.24
C SER A 278 -17.95 5.43 -26.72
N PHE A 279 -17.20 4.40 -27.10
CA PHE A 279 -16.82 4.15 -28.49
C PHE A 279 -18.01 3.72 -29.34
N ALA A 280 -18.86 2.82 -28.83
CA ALA A 280 -20.11 2.46 -29.49
C ALA A 280 -21.02 3.68 -29.64
N LEU A 281 -21.14 4.52 -28.60
CA LEU A 281 -21.91 5.77 -28.67
C LEU A 281 -21.37 6.70 -29.76
N LYS A 282 -20.04 6.84 -29.89
CA LYS A 282 -19.41 7.64 -30.95
C LYS A 282 -19.77 7.15 -32.35
N LEU A 283 -19.83 5.84 -32.55
CA LEU A 283 -20.12 5.24 -33.86
C LEU A 283 -21.62 5.25 -34.19
N GLN A 284 -22.47 4.96 -33.21
CA GLN A 284 -23.91 4.78 -33.40
C GLN A 284 -24.69 6.10 -33.28
N GLU A 285 -24.25 7.00 -32.41
CA GLU A 285 -24.89 8.31 -32.16
C GLU A 285 -23.85 9.45 -32.08
N PRO A 286 -23.18 9.79 -33.20
CA PRO A 286 -22.07 10.75 -33.20
C PRO A 286 -22.46 12.15 -32.71
N HIS A 287 -23.71 12.58 -32.94
CA HIS A 287 -24.19 13.87 -32.43
C HIS A 287 -24.32 13.88 -30.90
N THR A 288 -24.85 12.82 -30.30
CA THR A 288 -24.95 12.64 -28.84
C THR A 288 -23.55 12.60 -28.23
N PHE A 289 -22.65 11.82 -28.82
CA PHE A 289 -21.26 11.75 -28.39
C PHE A 289 -20.57 13.13 -28.43
N GLN A 290 -20.69 13.86 -29.55
CA GLN A 290 -20.07 15.18 -29.67
C GLN A 290 -20.67 16.18 -28.68
N ALA A 291 -21.97 16.12 -28.40
CA ALA A 291 -22.60 16.97 -27.41
C ALA A 291 -22.07 16.71 -25.98
N LEU A 292 -21.76 15.45 -25.64
CA LEU A 292 -21.09 15.11 -24.38
C LEU A 292 -19.65 15.63 -24.36
N VAL A 293 -18.87 15.36 -25.40
CA VAL A 293 -17.47 15.80 -25.50
C VAL A 293 -17.34 17.32 -25.39
N ASN A 294 -18.27 18.08 -25.96
CA ASN A 294 -18.28 19.55 -25.88
C ASN A 294 -18.53 20.09 -24.46
N GLN A 295 -19.02 19.27 -23.53
CA GLN A 295 -19.23 19.64 -22.12
C GLN A 295 -18.04 19.26 -21.23
N LEU A 296 -17.06 18.52 -21.75
CA LEU A 296 -15.89 18.10 -20.99
C LEU A 296 -14.82 19.20 -21.04
N GLU A 297 -14.24 19.49 -19.87
CA GLU A 297 -13.08 20.37 -19.72
C GLU A 297 -11.90 19.55 -19.20
N GLU A 298 -10.75 19.62 -19.87
CA GLU A 298 -9.50 19.02 -19.36
C GLU A 298 -9.03 19.82 -18.16
N THR A 299 -9.12 19.21 -16.98
CA THR A 299 -8.90 19.85 -15.69
C THR A 299 -7.43 19.84 -15.24
N TYR A 300 -6.56 19.05 -15.87
CA TYR A 300 -5.22 18.81 -15.35
C TYR A 300 -4.11 19.10 -16.36
N TYR A 301 -4.07 18.41 -17.50
CA TYR A 301 -3.05 18.63 -18.52
C TYR A 301 -3.53 19.66 -19.55
N SER A 302 -3.64 20.91 -19.11
CA SER A 302 -4.13 22.02 -19.92
C SER A 302 -3.05 23.05 -20.21
N ALA A 303 -3.03 23.58 -21.43
CA ALA A 303 -2.18 24.72 -21.81
C ALA A 303 -2.43 25.95 -20.93
N ARG A 304 -3.66 26.10 -20.40
CA ARG A 304 -4.05 27.19 -19.48
C ARG A 304 -3.33 27.11 -18.14
N LEU A 305 -2.98 25.90 -17.70
CA LEU A 305 -2.33 25.64 -16.41
C LEU A 305 -0.80 25.67 -16.50
N VAL A 306 -0.21 25.83 -17.70
CA VAL A 306 1.25 25.92 -17.88
C VAL A 306 1.91 26.94 -16.94
N PRO A 307 1.41 28.19 -16.78
CA PRO A 307 2.04 29.15 -15.88
C PRO A 307 2.02 28.71 -14.40
N TRP A 308 1.05 27.88 -14.04
CA TRP A 308 0.83 27.40 -12.67
C TRP A 308 1.60 26.09 -12.40
N TYR A 309 1.70 25.19 -13.38
CA TYR A 309 2.23 23.83 -13.20
C TYR A 309 3.69 23.65 -13.61
N ARG A 310 4.22 24.51 -14.49
CA ARG A 310 5.52 24.29 -15.13
C ARG A 310 6.66 24.15 -14.12
N ASN A 311 6.73 25.04 -13.14
CA ASN A 311 7.81 25.03 -12.15
C ASN A 311 7.75 23.78 -11.27
N PHE A 312 6.54 23.41 -10.85
CA PHE A 312 6.29 22.19 -10.09
C PHE A 312 6.75 20.94 -10.88
N MET A 313 6.37 20.82 -12.15
CA MET A 313 6.83 19.74 -13.02
C MET A 313 8.35 19.74 -13.20
N GLN A 314 8.99 20.90 -13.34
CA GLN A 314 10.46 20.98 -13.44
C GLN A 314 11.16 20.48 -12.17
N ARG A 315 10.56 20.71 -11.00
CA ARG A 315 11.07 20.20 -9.72
C ARG A 315 10.92 18.68 -9.63
N LEU A 316 9.78 18.12 -10.05
CA LEU A 316 9.57 16.67 -10.17
C LEU A 316 10.58 16.02 -11.13
N VAL A 317 10.81 16.63 -12.29
CA VAL A 317 11.82 16.19 -13.26
C VAL A 317 13.22 16.17 -12.64
N THR A 318 13.57 17.19 -11.85
CA THR A 318 14.86 17.26 -11.17
C THR A 318 15.03 16.10 -10.18
N ILE A 319 13.99 15.83 -9.37
CA ILE A 319 13.95 14.69 -8.45
C ILE A 319 14.12 13.36 -9.19
N CYS A 320 13.45 13.20 -10.34
CA CYS A 320 13.57 12.00 -11.16
C CYS A 320 14.98 11.83 -11.75
N LYS A 321 15.64 12.92 -12.14
CA LYS A 321 17.03 12.90 -12.63
C LYS A 321 18.00 12.49 -11.52
N GLU A 322 17.84 13.01 -10.32
CA GLU A 322 18.62 12.60 -9.15
C GLU A 322 18.43 11.11 -8.84
N ALA A 323 17.18 10.64 -8.83
CA ALA A 323 16.84 9.23 -8.62
C ALA A 323 17.47 8.32 -9.69
N LEU A 324 17.51 8.77 -10.96
CA LEU A 324 18.18 8.07 -12.06
C LEU A 324 19.69 8.00 -11.87
N GLU A 325 20.33 9.11 -11.52
CA GLU A 325 21.77 9.16 -11.25
C GLU A 325 22.16 8.20 -10.12
N THR A 326 21.47 8.27 -9.00
CA THR A 326 21.73 7.42 -7.84
C THR A 326 21.40 5.95 -8.13
N GLY A 327 20.22 5.66 -8.67
CA GLY A 327 19.80 4.27 -8.93
C GLY A 327 20.67 3.54 -9.95
N CYS A 328 21.13 4.24 -11.01
CA CYS A 328 22.10 3.65 -11.96
C CYS A 328 23.46 3.36 -11.32
N THR A 329 23.84 4.10 -10.28
CA THR A 329 25.09 3.90 -9.55
C THR A 329 24.96 2.75 -8.56
N GLU A 330 23.79 2.62 -7.90
CA GLU A 330 23.49 1.55 -6.95
C GLU A 330 23.32 0.19 -7.62
N ASP A 331 22.72 0.15 -8.82
CA ASP A 331 22.35 -1.09 -9.53
C ASP A 331 22.81 -1.05 -11.01
N PRO A 332 24.13 -1.00 -11.30
CA PRO A 332 24.64 -0.84 -12.67
C PRO A 332 24.39 -2.05 -13.58
N GLU A 333 24.15 -3.23 -13.00
CA GLU A 333 23.77 -4.44 -13.75
C GLU A 333 22.33 -4.36 -14.26
N ASP A 334 21.43 -3.73 -13.49
CA ASP A 334 20.02 -3.59 -13.82
C ASP A 334 19.75 -2.37 -14.72
N TYR A 335 20.60 -1.33 -14.64
CA TYR A 335 20.43 -0.06 -15.34
C TYR A 335 21.68 0.32 -16.13
N SER A 336 21.70 -0.06 -17.41
CA SER A 336 22.86 0.18 -18.27
C SER A 336 23.07 1.66 -18.62
N THR A 337 24.28 2.01 -19.10
CA THR A 337 24.58 3.37 -19.56
C THR A 337 23.66 3.83 -20.70
N SER A 338 23.23 2.91 -21.56
CA SER A 338 22.27 3.24 -22.63
C SER A 338 20.87 3.49 -22.08
N PHE A 339 20.42 2.72 -21.08
CA PHE A 339 19.18 3.00 -20.36
C PHE A 339 19.21 4.41 -19.75
N LYS A 340 20.25 4.73 -18.99
CA LYS A 340 20.42 6.05 -18.38
C LYS A 340 20.31 7.19 -19.39
N ARG A 341 21.01 7.06 -20.53
CA ARG A 341 20.97 8.06 -21.61
C ARG A 341 19.57 8.22 -22.19
N ASP A 342 18.87 7.13 -22.47
CA ASP A 342 17.55 7.16 -23.09
C ASP A 342 16.52 7.80 -22.14
N VAL A 343 16.58 7.50 -20.84
CA VAL A 343 15.71 8.13 -19.81
C VAL A 343 16.08 9.60 -19.59
N MET A 344 17.37 9.94 -19.52
CA MET A 344 17.80 11.34 -19.38
C MET A 344 17.32 12.19 -20.56
N THR A 345 17.39 11.65 -21.79
CA THR A 345 16.88 12.32 -23.00
C THR A 345 15.38 12.60 -22.92
N PHE A 346 14.59 11.68 -22.33
CA PHE A 346 13.18 11.93 -22.05
C PHE A 346 12.99 13.05 -21.02
N LEU A 347 13.69 12.97 -19.88
CA LEU A 347 13.59 13.94 -18.78
C LEU A 347 14.13 15.34 -19.14
N ASP A 348 14.97 15.47 -20.17
CA ASP A 348 15.41 16.76 -20.70
C ASP A 348 14.36 17.45 -21.59
N GLY A 349 13.29 16.74 -21.96
CA GLY A 349 12.18 17.28 -22.75
C GLY A 349 11.17 18.12 -21.96
N ASP A 350 10.25 18.77 -22.66
CA ASP A 350 9.11 19.45 -22.05
C ASP A 350 8.02 18.42 -21.67
N ILE A 351 8.18 17.80 -20.48
CA ILE A 351 7.28 16.75 -20.00
C ILE A 351 5.84 17.25 -19.91
N TYR A 352 5.61 18.43 -19.34
CA TYR A 352 4.24 18.95 -19.21
C TYR A 352 3.63 19.27 -20.58
N GLY A 353 4.40 19.89 -21.48
CA GLY A 353 3.96 20.14 -22.85
C GLY A 353 3.59 18.85 -23.60
N LEU A 354 4.39 17.79 -23.43
CA LEU A 354 4.09 16.46 -23.97
C LEU A 354 2.77 15.91 -23.41
N MET A 355 2.53 16.01 -22.09
CA MET A 355 1.28 15.55 -21.49
C MET A 355 0.07 16.29 -22.07
N VAL A 356 0.16 17.62 -22.19
CA VAL A 356 -0.87 18.47 -22.83
C VAL A 356 -1.14 18.03 -24.27
N GLU A 357 -0.10 17.76 -25.06
CA GLU A 357 -0.22 17.30 -26.45
C GLU A 357 -0.94 15.94 -26.54
N LEU A 358 -0.53 14.98 -25.70
CA LEU A 358 -1.09 13.62 -25.71
C LEU A 358 -2.57 13.62 -25.32
N VAL A 359 -2.98 14.40 -24.31
CA VAL A 359 -4.39 14.47 -23.91
C VAL A 359 -5.25 15.30 -24.87
N ALA A 360 -4.66 16.23 -25.62
CA ALA A 360 -5.37 17.03 -26.61
C ALA A 360 -5.51 16.33 -27.97
N THR A 361 -4.64 15.36 -28.25
CA THR A 361 -4.66 14.61 -29.51
C THR A 361 -5.93 13.76 -29.61
N ARG A 362 -6.62 13.84 -30.76
CA ARG A 362 -7.80 13.03 -31.09
C ARG A 362 -7.47 12.08 -32.22
N THR A 363 -7.89 10.83 -32.10
CA THR A 363 -7.71 9.77 -33.09
C THR A 363 -9.06 9.15 -33.44
N HIS A 364 -9.07 8.30 -34.47
CA HIS A 364 -10.25 7.51 -34.81
C HIS A 364 -10.72 6.67 -33.61
N TYR A 365 -9.78 6.23 -32.77
CA TYR A 365 -10.01 5.37 -31.62
C TYR A 365 -10.27 6.11 -30.30
N SER A 366 -10.36 7.45 -30.32
CA SER A 366 -10.63 8.19 -29.08
C SER A 366 -12.00 7.83 -28.47
N VAL A 367 -11.99 7.66 -27.16
CA VAL A 367 -13.10 7.29 -26.26
C VAL A 367 -13.26 8.33 -25.16
N LEU A 368 -14.32 8.24 -24.37
CA LEU A 368 -14.35 8.90 -23.07
C LEU A 368 -13.49 8.07 -22.10
N THR A 369 -12.39 8.64 -21.63
CA THR A 369 -11.47 8.04 -20.66
C THR A 369 -11.84 8.51 -19.25
N HIS A 370 -11.58 7.68 -18.24
CA HIS A 370 -11.72 8.02 -16.83
C HIS A 370 -10.78 9.16 -16.43
N GLY A 371 -9.52 9.11 -16.88
CA GLY A 371 -8.50 10.13 -16.65
C GLY A 371 -7.85 10.11 -15.25
N ASP A 372 -8.28 9.23 -14.36
CA ASP A 372 -7.73 9.05 -13.01
C ASP A 372 -7.85 7.58 -12.54
N CYS A 373 -7.44 6.66 -13.39
CA CYS A 373 -7.67 5.23 -13.18
C CYS A 373 -6.51 4.57 -12.42
N TRP A 374 -6.31 4.97 -11.16
CA TRP A 374 -5.45 4.28 -10.19
C TRP A 374 -6.29 3.51 -9.16
N LEU A 375 -5.66 2.56 -8.43
CA LEU A 375 -6.36 1.48 -7.72
C LEU A 375 -7.48 1.93 -6.77
N PRO A 376 -7.35 3.01 -5.97
CA PRO A 376 -8.42 3.47 -5.09
C PRO A 376 -9.72 3.87 -5.81
N ASN A 377 -9.64 4.19 -7.09
CA ASN A 377 -10.82 4.51 -7.92
C ASN A 377 -11.50 3.25 -8.51
N PHE A 378 -11.02 2.06 -8.14
CA PHE A 378 -11.63 0.77 -8.47
C PHE A 378 -12.13 0.08 -7.20
N LEU A 379 -13.45 0.08 -7.00
CA LEU A 379 -14.08 -0.67 -5.93
C LEU A 379 -14.20 -2.15 -6.32
N LEU A 380 -13.32 -2.98 -5.77
CA LEU A 380 -13.27 -4.43 -5.99
C LEU A 380 -14.27 -5.15 -5.07
N HIS A 381 -15.28 -5.80 -5.66
CA HIS A 381 -16.17 -6.75 -5.01
C HIS A 381 -15.90 -8.16 -5.56
N PRO A 382 -16.08 -9.29 -4.84
CA PRO A 382 -15.77 -10.63 -5.38
C PRO A 382 -16.32 -10.96 -6.79
N THR A 383 -17.42 -10.32 -7.18
CA THR A 383 -18.12 -10.55 -8.46
C THR A 383 -18.14 -9.33 -9.39
N ALA A 384 -17.63 -8.17 -8.98
CA ALA A 384 -17.77 -6.94 -9.76
C ALA A 384 -16.65 -5.94 -9.48
N VAL A 385 -16.44 -5.02 -10.42
CA VAL A 385 -15.60 -3.84 -10.23
C VAL A 385 -16.46 -2.61 -10.53
N ARG A 386 -16.37 -1.58 -9.69
CA ARG A 386 -17.03 -0.28 -9.92
C ARG A 386 -15.96 0.81 -10.00
N LEU A 387 -16.01 1.59 -11.07
CA LEU A 387 -15.20 2.79 -11.24
C LEU A 387 -15.88 3.94 -10.51
N ILE A 388 -15.12 4.74 -9.78
CA ILE A 388 -15.57 5.93 -9.06
C ILE A 388 -14.63 7.10 -9.34
N ASP A 389 -15.05 8.31 -8.99
CA ASP A 389 -14.24 9.54 -9.11
C ASP A 389 -13.85 9.91 -10.56
N PHE A 390 -14.86 10.33 -11.33
CA PHE A 390 -14.71 10.75 -12.73
C PHE A 390 -14.29 12.23 -12.89
N GLN A 391 -13.58 12.80 -11.91
CA GLN A 391 -13.20 14.23 -11.91
C GLN A 391 -12.25 14.64 -13.05
N MET A 392 -11.60 13.67 -13.69
CA MET A 392 -10.58 13.84 -14.72
C MET A 392 -11.03 13.37 -16.11
N VAL A 393 -12.33 13.12 -16.27
CA VAL A 393 -12.92 12.54 -17.48
C VAL A 393 -12.61 13.43 -18.70
N ARG A 394 -12.20 12.80 -19.80
CA ARG A 394 -11.85 13.50 -21.04
C ARG A 394 -12.12 12.63 -22.25
N CYS A 395 -12.13 13.24 -23.43
CA CYS A 395 -12.11 12.49 -24.68
C CYS A 395 -10.64 12.29 -25.08
N GLY A 396 -10.19 11.05 -25.27
CA GLY A 396 -8.76 10.76 -25.53
C GLY A 396 -8.53 9.34 -25.99
N SER A 397 -7.26 8.98 -26.22
CA SER A 397 -6.89 7.59 -26.49
C SER A 397 -7.20 6.71 -25.27
N PRO A 398 -7.78 5.50 -25.44
CA PRO A 398 -7.95 4.57 -24.32
C PRO A 398 -6.63 4.20 -23.64
N VAL A 399 -5.51 4.35 -24.37
CA VAL A 399 -4.16 4.04 -23.86
C VAL A 399 -3.76 4.93 -22.71
N LEU A 400 -4.22 6.20 -22.66
CA LEU A 400 -3.90 7.12 -21.57
C LEU A 400 -4.25 6.51 -20.21
N ASP A 401 -5.44 5.93 -20.12
CA ASP A 401 -5.92 5.25 -18.93
C ASP A 401 -5.22 3.90 -18.70
N ILE A 402 -5.00 3.11 -19.74
CA ILE A 402 -4.32 1.81 -19.62
C ILE A 402 -2.92 2.00 -19.03
N VAL A 403 -2.11 2.93 -19.55
CA VAL A 403 -0.73 3.11 -19.07
C VAL A 403 -0.67 3.82 -17.72
N LEU A 404 -1.64 4.67 -17.39
CA LEU A 404 -1.80 5.24 -16.05
C LEU A 404 -2.05 4.11 -15.04
N PHE A 405 -3.06 3.25 -15.28
CA PHE A 405 -3.35 2.13 -14.40
C PHE A 405 -2.14 1.20 -14.24
N LEU A 406 -1.53 0.78 -15.36
CA LEU A 406 -0.42 -0.15 -15.35
C LEU A 406 0.78 0.41 -14.57
N TYR A 407 1.15 1.68 -14.76
CA TYR A 407 2.34 2.22 -14.08
C TYR A 407 2.09 2.68 -12.66
N CYS A 408 0.88 3.10 -12.30
CA CYS A 408 0.54 3.44 -10.92
C CYS A 408 0.30 2.19 -10.07
N CYS A 409 -0.41 1.18 -10.59
CA CYS A 409 -0.96 0.11 -9.76
C CYS A 409 -0.09 -1.15 -9.71
N THR A 410 0.71 -1.44 -10.73
CA THR A 410 1.45 -2.72 -10.81
C THR A 410 2.93 -2.55 -10.46
N ASP A 411 3.59 -3.62 -10.01
CA ASP A 411 5.04 -3.64 -9.86
C ASP A 411 5.74 -4.11 -11.15
N GLN A 412 7.07 -4.12 -11.14
CA GLN A 412 7.84 -4.59 -12.29
C GLN A 412 7.59 -6.06 -12.61
N ALA A 413 7.56 -6.92 -11.58
CA ALA A 413 7.50 -8.37 -11.77
C ALA A 413 6.20 -8.76 -12.48
N LEU A 414 5.08 -8.17 -12.07
CA LEU A 414 3.78 -8.37 -12.68
C LEU A 414 3.78 -7.89 -14.13
N ARG A 415 4.30 -6.68 -14.42
CA ARG A 415 4.38 -6.19 -15.81
C ARG A 415 5.25 -7.09 -16.67
N SER A 416 6.46 -7.40 -16.24
CA SER A 416 7.39 -8.26 -17.00
C SER A 416 6.82 -9.64 -17.31
N ALA A 417 6.00 -10.21 -16.41
CA ALA A 417 5.41 -11.53 -16.61
C ALA A 417 4.06 -11.50 -17.35
N HIS A 418 3.27 -10.43 -17.22
CA HIS A 418 1.85 -10.43 -17.59
C HIS A 418 1.40 -9.25 -18.46
N TYR A 419 2.31 -8.41 -18.98
CA TYR A 419 1.94 -7.24 -19.79
C TYR A 419 1.00 -7.57 -20.97
N ASP A 420 1.37 -8.57 -21.79
CA ASP A 420 0.56 -8.99 -22.93
C ASP A 420 -0.79 -9.59 -22.50
N GLN A 421 -0.82 -10.28 -21.35
CA GLN A 421 -2.05 -10.83 -20.79
C GLN A 421 -3.02 -9.73 -20.35
N LEU A 422 -2.50 -8.66 -19.74
CA LEU A 422 -3.27 -7.50 -19.30
C LEU A 422 -3.86 -6.74 -20.51
N LEU A 423 -3.04 -6.49 -21.53
CA LEU A 423 -3.50 -5.86 -22.78
C LEU A 423 -4.50 -6.72 -23.54
N GLY A 424 -4.26 -8.03 -23.58
CA GLY A 424 -5.19 -9.00 -24.18
C GLY A 424 -6.54 -9.02 -23.48
N ALA A 425 -6.56 -9.01 -22.14
CA ALA A 425 -7.80 -8.96 -21.36
C ALA A 425 -8.58 -7.66 -21.58
N TYR A 426 -7.88 -6.52 -21.66
CA TYR A 426 -8.49 -5.24 -22.03
C TYR A 426 -9.12 -5.32 -23.43
N HIS A 427 -8.35 -5.73 -24.45
CA HIS A 427 -8.83 -5.77 -25.84
C HIS A 427 -10.00 -6.74 -26.02
N GLN A 428 -9.94 -7.91 -25.40
CA GLN A 428 -11.00 -8.89 -25.41
C GLN A 428 -12.29 -8.33 -24.80
N SER A 429 -12.22 -7.79 -23.58
CA SER A 429 -13.39 -7.23 -22.90
C SER A 429 -14.00 -6.03 -23.65
N PHE A 430 -13.15 -5.19 -24.25
CA PHE A 430 -13.60 -4.09 -25.11
C PHE A 430 -14.37 -4.62 -26.33
N SER A 431 -13.81 -5.66 -27.00
CA SER A 431 -14.39 -6.27 -28.19
C SER A 431 -15.71 -6.99 -27.90
N GLU A 432 -15.78 -7.71 -26.78
CA GLU A 432 -17.01 -8.36 -26.30
C GLU A 432 -18.10 -7.31 -26.05
N MET A 433 -17.77 -6.22 -25.35
CA MET A 433 -18.72 -5.15 -25.07
C MET A 433 -19.21 -4.44 -26.35
N LEU A 434 -18.34 -4.20 -27.33
CA LEU A 434 -18.78 -3.66 -28.62
C LEU A 434 -19.74 -4.60 -29.35
N THR A 435 -19.44 -5.90 -29.32
CA THR A 435 -20.29 -6.93 -29.94
C THR A 435 -21.65 -6.97 -29.26
N ASP A 436 -21.70 -6.92 -27.93
CA ASP A 436 -22.93 -6.85 -27.13
C ASP A 436 -23.78 -5.61 -27.48
N LEU A 437 -23.13 -4.49 -27.81
CA LEU A 437 -23.77 -3.23 -28.23
C LEU A 437 -24.10 -3.20 -29.73
N GLY A 438 -23.87 -4.28 -30.48
CA GLY A 438 -24.19 -4.38 -31.90
C GLY A 438 -23.17 -3.71 -32.85
N THR A 439 -21.92 -3.53 -32.40
CA THR A 439 -20.81 -3.00 -33.21
C THR A 439 -19.81 -4.10 -33.54
N ASP A 440 -19.37 -4.21 -34.79
CA ASP A 440 -18.33 -5.18 -35.17
C ASP A 440 -16.94 -4.72 -34.72
N ALA A 441 -16.50 -5.25 -33.58
CA ALA A 441 -15.20 -4.95 -33.00
C ALA A 441 -14.01 -5.26 -33.93
N ARG A 442 -14.13 -6.26 -34.81
CA ARG A 442 -13.02 -6.66 -35.70
C ARG A 442 -12.74 -5.60 -36.76
N GLU A 443 -13.78 -4.91 -37.21
CA GLU A 443 -13.66 -3.82 -38.18
C GLU A 443 -13.34 -2.49 -37.49
N THR A 444 -13.93 -2.22 -36.32
CA THR A 444 -13.86 -0.89 -35.71
C THR A 444 -12.72 -0.70 -34.70
N PHE A 445 -12.27 -1.76 -34.01
CA PHE A 445 -11.17 -1.71 -33.04
C PHE A 445 -10.36 -3.03 -33.01
N PRO A 446 -9.69 -3.39 -34.12
CA PRO A 446 -8.84 -4.59 -34.17
C PRO A 446 -7.67 -4.50 -33.19
N ALA A 447 -7.06 -5.63 -32.83
CA ALA A 447 -5.92 -5.65 -31.90
C ALA A 447 -4.75 -4.76 -32.36
N THR A 448 -4.54 -4.63 -33.67
CA THR A 448 -3.55 -3.72 -34.27
C THR A 448 -3.82 -2.25 -33.93
N ALA A 449 -5.09 -1.84 -33.80
CA ALA A 449 -5.44 -0.48 -33.40
C ALA A 449 -4.96 -0.16 -31.99
N LEU A 450 -5.09 -1.11 -31.05
CA LEU A 450 -4.57 -0.94 -29.70
C LEU A 450 -3.04 -0.85 -29.69
N THR A 451 -2.36 -1.68 -30.51
CA THR A 451 -0.90 -1.61 -30.66
C THR A 451 -0.44 -0.25 -31.22
N GLU A 452 -1.09 0.26 -32.27
CA GLU A 452 -0.80 1.57 -32.86
C GLU A 452 -1.02 2.72 -31.87
N GLU A 453 -2.11 2.66 -31.09
CA GLU A 453 -2.37 3.65 -30.03
C GLU A 453 -1.32 3.54 -28.90
N LEU A 454 -0.87 2.32 -28.54
CA LEU A 454 0.19 2.13 -27.54
C LEU A 454 1.52 2.73 -27.98
N GLU A 455 1.90 2.54 -29.24
CA GLU A 455 3.11 3.14 -29.82
C GLU A 455 3.05 4.68 -29.78
N ARG A 456 1.87 5.25 -30.01
CA ARG A 456 1.68 6.71 -30.07
C ARG A 456 1.53 7.35 -28.68
N PHE A 457 0.80 6.72 -27.77
CA PHE A 457 0.40 7.31 -26.49
C PHE A 457 1.10 6.69 -25.28
N GLY A 458 1.84 5.59 -25.43
CA GLY A 458 2.49 4.88 -24.31
C GLY A 458 3.46 5.76 -23.49
N ARG A 459 4.04 6.78 -24.13
CA ARG A 459 4.91 7.78 -23.48
C ARG A 459 4.19 8.61 -22.43
N PHE A 460 2.86 8.71 -22.48
CA PHE A 460 2.04 9.33 -21.43
C PHE A 460 2.32 8.71 -20.06
N GLY A 461 2.45 7.38 -20.00
CA GLY A 461 2.73 6.67 -18.77
C GLY A 461 4.08 7.06 -18.14
N CYS A 462 5.08 7.43 -18.95
CA CYS A 462 6.35 7.94 -18.44
C CYS A 462 6.18 9.31 -17.78
N GLY A 463 5.33 10.18 -18.34
CA GLY A 463 5.00 11.47 -17.73
C GLY A 463 4.23 11.30 -16.42
N ILE A 464 3.26 10.37 -16.38
CA ILE A 464 2.56 9.99 -15.14
C ILE A 464 3.56 9.52 -14.09
N ALA A 465 4.57 8.70 -14.45
CA ALA A 465 5.55 8.20 -13.50
C ALA A 465 6.46 9.29 -12.91
N VAL A 466 6.80 10.32 -13.70
CA VAL A 466 7.57 11.50 -13.23
C VAL A 466 6.84 12.25 -12.12
N GLU A 467 5.50 12.17 -12.11
CA GLU A 467 4.64 12.88 -11.18
C GLU A 467 4.16 11.99 -10.05
N SER A 468 3.41 10.94 -10.37
CA SER A 468 2.76 10.06 -9.39
C SER A 468 3.74 9.40 -8.43
N ILE A 469 4.93 8.97 -8.88
CA ILE A 469 5.86 8.23 -8.02
C ILE A 469 6.48 9.14 -6.96
N PRO A 470 7.12 10.28 -7.30
CA PRO A 470 7.57 11.20 -6.26
C PRO A 470 6.45 11.65 -5.31
N LEU A 471 5.24 11.87 -5.82
CA LEU A 471 4.09 12.29 -5.00
C LEU A 471 3.62 11.19 -4.06
N SER A 472 3.60 9.94 -4.50
CA SER A 472 3.24 8.78 -3.66
C SER A 472 4.25 8.48 -2.55
N LEU A 473 5.42 9.12 -2.58
CA LEU A 473 6.51 8.97 -1.63
C LEU A 473 6.70 10.22 -0.76
N LEU A 474 5.75 11.17 -0.81
CA LEU A 474 5.75 12.31 0.10
C LEU A 474 5.45 11.83 1.52
N ASP A 475 6.13 12.41 2.50
CA ASP A 475 5.75 12.27 3.91
C ASP A 475 4.36 12.92 4.09
N ASP A 476 3.48 12.38 4.93
CA ASP A 476 2.16 13.00 5.20
C ASP A 476 2.25 14.48 5.62
N ALA A 477 3.34 14.86 6.31
CA ALA A 477 3.61 16.25 6.70
C ALA A 477 3.92 17.19 5.52
N ASP A 478 4.26 16.64 4.36
CA ASP A 478 4.53 17.35 3.11
C ASP A 478 3.29 17.37 2.18
N VAL A 479 2.21 16.66 2.53
CA VAL A 479 0.92 16.73 1.82
C VAL A 479 0.20 18.01 2.24
N PRO A 480 -0.09 18.94 1.32
CA PRO A 480 -0.76 20.20 1.65
C PRO A 480 -2.19 19.93 2.12
N ASP A 481 -2.55 20.52 3.27
CA ASP A 481 -3.94 20.67 3.67
C ASP A 481 -4.61 21.71 2.76
N LEU A 482 -5.33 21.23 1.74
CA LEU A 482 -6.01 22.08 0.77
C LEU A 482 -7.13 22.92 1.40
N ASP A 483 -7.68 22.50 2.54
CA ASP A 483 -8.70 23.26 3.27
C ASP A 483 -8.10 24.48 4.01
N SER A 484 -6.78 24.52 4.17
CA SER A 484 -6.05 25.63 4.79
C SER A 484 -5.68 26.78 3.83
N VAL A 485 -5.90 26.58 2.52
CA VAL A 485 -5.54 27.58 1.49
C VAL A 485 -6.67 28.61 1.36
N GLU A 486 -6.50 29.78 1.98
CA GLU A 486 -7.47 30.89 1.87
C GLU A 486 -7.40 31.63 0.53
N GLY A 487 -8.56 31.83 -0.12
CA GLY A 487 -8.70 32.67 -1.31
C GLY A 487 -9.20 31.93 -2.55
N THR A 488 -9.45 32.68 -3.63
CA THR A 488 -9.89 32.14 -4.94
C THR A 488 -8.81 32.26 -6.02
N GLU A 489 -7.63 32.78 -5.67
CA GLU A 489 -6.49 32.90 -6.59
C GLU A 489 -5.66 31.60 -6.57
N GLY A 490 -5.23 31.13 -7.74
CA GLY A 490 -4.43 29.90 -7.83
C GLY A 490 -3.05 30.08 -7.22
N VAL A 491 -2.77 29.39 -6.12
CA VAL A 491 -1.44 29.37 -5.48
C VAL A 491 -0.55 28.36 -6.19
N PRO A 492 0.66 28.73 -6.66
CA PRO A 492 1.56 27.78 -7.34
C PRO A 492 1.86 26.56 -6.47
N LEU A 493 1.80 25.35 -7.04
CA LEU A 493 1.92 24.10 -6.28
C LEU A 493 3.25 23.98 -5.53
N GLU A 494 4.34 24.47 -6.11
CA GLU A 494 5.66 24.44 -5.47
C GLU A 494 5.75 25.26 -4.17
N GLN A 495 4.77 26.13 -3.90
CA GLN A 495 4.69 26.93 -2.67
C GLN A 495 3.95 26.21 -1.55
N ILE A 496 3.01 25.33 -1.89
CA ILE A 496 2.17 24.62 -0.92
C ILE A 496 2.58 23.16 -0.74
N MET A 497 3.22 22.55 -1.74
CA MET A 497 3.65 21.16 -1.71
C MET A 497 5.19 21.08 -1.78
N PRO A 498 5.88 20.91 -0.63
CA PRO A 498 7.33 20.81 -0.60
C PRO A 498 7.82 19.49 -1.19
N LEU A 499 8.25 19.50 -2.45
CA LEU A 499 8.84 18.32 -3.10
C LEU A 499 10.28 18.04 -2.61
N ARG A 500 10.55 16.80 -2.22
CA ARG A 500 11.86 16.29 -1.76
C ARG A 500 12.40 15.19 -2.68
N SER A 501 13.71 15.01 -2.68
CA SER A 501 14.37 13.93 -3.42
C SER A 501 13.95 12.55 -2.90
N ILE A 502 13.87 11.56 -3.79
CA ILE A 502 13.53 10.17 -3.44
C ILE A 502 14.68 9.54 -2.64
N LYS A 503 14.52 9.47 -1.31
CA LYS A 503 15.57 8.99 -0.38
C LYS A 503 15.70 7.47 -0.36
N THR A 504 14.60 6.75 -0.58
CA THR A 504 14.57 5.30 -0.44
C THR A 504 15.06 4.61 -1.71
N ARG A 505 15.83 3.52 -1.54
CA ARG A 505 16.26 2.68 -2.69
C ARG A 505 15.05 2.06 -3.37
N TYR A 506 14.02 1.70 -2.60
CA TYR A 506 12.76 1.20 -3.12
C TYR A 506 12.08 2.21 -4.03
N GLY A 507 11.89 3.45 -3.57
CA GLY A 507 11.26 4.51 -4.37
C GLY A 507 12.01 4.80 -5.66
N ARG A 508 13.35 4.83 -5.60
CA ARG A 508 14.19 4.98 -6.80
C ARG A 508 13.97 3.83 -7.76
N ARG A 509 14.06 2.57 -7.29
CA ARG A 509 13.80 1.39 -8.12
C ARG A 509 12.40 1.40 -8.72
N ARG A 510 11.37 1.80 -7.97
CA ARG A 510 9.99 1.86 -8.45
C ARG A 510 9.85 2.79 -9.67
N LEU A 511 10.50 3.96 -9.61
CA LEU A 511 10.58 4.90 -10.74
C LEU A 511 11.34 4.32 -11.92
N LEU A 512 12.53 3.77 -11.69
CA LEU A 512 13.40 3.25 -12.74
C LEU A 512 12.83 2.01 -13.42
N ASP A 513 12.10 1.17 -12.69
CA ASP A 513 11.39 0.01 -13.20
C ASP A 513 10.32 0.40 -14.23
N VAL A 514 9.60 1.52 -14.00
CA VAL A 514 8.65 2.04 -14.99
C VAL A 514 9.37 2.50 -16.24
N PHE A 515 10.46 3.26 -16.10
CA PHE A 515 11.24 3.68 -17.26
C PHE A 515 11.86 2.51 -18.02
N ARG A 516 12.29 1.46 -17.32
CA ARG A 516 12.85 0.24 -17.94
C ARG A 516 11.78 -0.45 -18.77
N HIS A 517 10.61 -0.70 -18.16
CA HIS A 517 9.49 -1.27 -18.87
C HIS A 517 9.06 -0.44 -20.09
N ALA A 518 8.96 0.89 -19.92
CA ALA A 518 8.61 1.80 -21.01
C ALA A 518 9.64 1.79 -22.15
N ARG A 519 10.94 1.67 -21.82
CA ARG A 519 12.01 1.52 -22.81
C ARG A 519 11.88 0.21 -23.58
N ASP A 520 11.63 -0.89 -22.88
CA ASP A 520 11.48 -2.22 -23.46
C ASP A 520 10.27 -2.28 -24.41
N CYS A 521 9.20 -1.56 -24.06
CA CYS A 521 8.02 -1.38 -24.92
C CYS A 521 8.23 -0.35 -26.05
N GLY A 522 9.36 0.37 -26.06
CA GLY A 522 9.68 1.37 -27.08
C GLY A 522 9.09 2.78 -26.87
N TYR A 523 8.44 3.06 -25.75
CA TYR A 523 7.73 4.32 -25.47
C TYR A 523 8.65 5.52 -25.25
N LEU A 524 9.94 5.29 -24.98
CA LEU A 524 10.94 6.34 -24.82
C LEU A 524 11.60 6.78 -26.14
N LYS A 525 11.28 6.15 -27.28
CA LYS A 525 11.82 6.56 -28.58
C LYS A 525 11.21 7.91 -28.99
N SER A 526 12.05 8.85 -29.42
CA SER A 526 11.58 10.06 -30.10
C SER A 526 11.06 9.65 -31.48
N ASN A 527 9.80 9.99 -31.79
CA ASN A 527 9.28 9.92 -33.16
C ASN A 527 9.96 10.96 -34.06
#